data_AF-A0A396BQG6-F1
#
_entry.id   AF-A0A396BQG6-F1
#
_cell.length_a   1.000
_cell.length_b   1.000
_cell.length_c   1.000
_cell.angle_alpha   90.00
_cell.angle_beta   90.00
_cell.angle_gamma   90.00
#
_symmetry.space_group_name_H-M   'P 1'
#
loop_
_entity.id
_entity.type
_entity.pdbx_description
1 polymer ?
#
loop_
_entity_poly.entity_id
_entity_poly.type
_entity_poly.pdbx_seq_one_letter_code
_entity_poly.pdbx_strand_id
1 'polypeptide(L)'
;MNRFIGYIQVACCCLLLCASCVRDGMDEDCNSYVRFVYDYNLEYIDLFHKQATKMNLYVFDEKGVFVTELEERGCVKTLAQPLLYFT
;
A
#
# COMPACT_ATOMS: atom_id res chain seq x y z
N MET A 1 -8.10 -53.86 -6.91
CA MET A 1 -7.14 -52.90 -7.49
C MET A 1 -7.81 -51.60 -7.91
N ASN A 2 -8.89 -51.64 -8.71
CA ASN A 2 -9.56 -50.44 -9.24
C ASN A 2 -10.18 -49.50 -8.18
N ARG A 3 -10.69 -50.05 -7.07
CA ARG A 3 -11.24 -49.22 -5.96
C ARG A 3 -10.15 -48.41 -5.26
N PHE A 4 -8.97 -48.99 -5.05
CA PHE A 4 -7.81 -48.30 -4.46
C PHE A 4 -7.32 -47.17 -5.37
N ILE A 5 -7.27 -47.41 -6.67
CA ILE A 5 -6.92 -46.39 -7.68
C ILE A 5 -7.93 -45.24 -7.65
N GLY A 6 -9.24 -45.55 -7.53
CA GLY A 6 -10.28 -44.54 -7.38
C GLY A 6 -10.12 -43.68 -6.12
N TYR A 7 -9.80 -44.28 -4.97
CA TYR A 7 -9.55 -43.52 -3.73
C TYR A 7 -8.33 -42.62 -3.84
N ILE A 8 -7.24 -43.09 -4.46
CA ILE A 8 -6.04 -42.29 -4.70
C ILE A 8 -6.35 -41.10 -5.60
N GLN A 9 -7.14 -41.31 -6.66
CA GLN A 9 -7.51 -40.24 -7.59
C GLN A 9 -8.38 -39.18 -6.92
N VAL A 10 -9.36 -39.57 -6.10
CA VAL A 10 -10.19 -38.62 -5.34
C VAL A 10 -9.34 -37.85 -4.32
N ALA A 11 -8.44 -38.52 -3.61
CA ALA A 11 -7.55 -37.87 -2.65
C ALA A 11 -6.62 -36.84 -3.32
N CYS A 12 -6.03 -37.18 -4.47
CA CYS A 12 -5.22 -36.25 -5.26
C CYS A 12 -6.04 -35.04 -5.75
N CYS A 13 -7.27 -35.26 -6.24
CA CYS A 13 -8.15 -34.15 -6.63
C CYS A 13 -8.49 -33.24 -5.45
N CYS A 14 -8.77 -33.79 -4.27
CA CYS A 14 -9.02 -33.00 -3.07
C CYS A 14 -7.79 -32.19 -2.63
N LEU A 15 -6.60 -32.78 -2.65
CA LEU A 15 -5.35 -32.08 -2.32
C LEU A 15 -5.06 -30.92 -3.27
N LEU A 16 -5.30 -31.09 -4.58
CA LEU A 16 -5.13 -30.04 -5.59
C LEU A 16 -6.12 -28.87 -5.38
N LEU A 17 -7.36 -29.15 -4.97
CA LEU A 17 -8.35 -28.12 -4.64
C LEU A 17 -8.00 -27.37 -3.35
N CYS A 18 -7.41 -28.04 -2.35
CA CYS A 18 -6.91 -27.38 -1.15
C CYS A 18 -5.70 -26.48 -1.44
N ALA A 19 -4.83 -26.86 -2.38
CA ALA A 19 -3.69 -26.05 -2.79
C ALA A 19 -4.10 -24.81 -3.63
N SER A 20 -5.23 -24.85 -4.35
CA SER A 20 -5.72 -23.68 -5.12
C SER A 20 -6.33 -22.59 -4.24
N CYS A 21 -6.38 -22.78 -2.92
CA CYS A 21 -6.81 -21.79 -1.93
C CYS A 21 -5.71 -20.80 -1.56
N VAL A 22 -4.47 -21.00 -2.05
CA VAL A 22 -3.43 -19.97 -2.03
C VAL A 22 -3.76 -19.01 -3.18
N ARG A 23 -4.57 -17.99 -2.90
CA ARG A 23 -4.51 -16.77 -3.71
C ARG A 23 -3.11 -16.22 -3.48
N ASP A 24 -2.20 -16.53 -4.41
CA ASP A 24 -0.99 -15.75 -4.56
C ASP A 24 -1.47 -14.32 -4.76
N GLY A 25 -1.23 -13.48 -3.76
CA GLY A 25 -1.81 -12.17 -3.61
C GLY A 25 -1.60 -11.40 -4.90
N MET A 26 -2.64 -11.31 -5.72
CA MET A 26 -2.80 -10.17 -6.61
C MET A 26 -3.15 -9.01 -5.70
N ASP A 27 -2.14 -8.57 -4.95
CA ASP A 27 -2.13 -7.29 -4.28
C ASP A 27 -2.22 -6.28 -5.43
N GLU A 28 -3.44 -5.87 -5.77
CA GLU A 28 -3.63 -4.64 -6.52
C GLU A 28 -2.82 -3.59 -5.76
N ASP A 29 -1.72 -3.13 -6.35
CA ASP A 29 -0.72 -2.27 -5.73
C ASP A 29 -1.42 -1.26 -4.80
N CYS A 30 -1.41 -1.55 -3.49
CA CYS A 30 -2.02 -0.71 -2.46
C CYS A 30 -1.10 0.49 -2.22
N ASN A 31 -0.90 1.27 -3.28
CA ASN A 31 -0.11 2.49 -3.28
C ASN A 31 -0.88 3.56 -2.51
N SER A 32 -0.60 3.63 -1.22
CA SER A 32 -1.08 4.71 -0.37
C SER A 32 -0.27 5.97 -0.68
N TYR A 33 -0.96 7.09 -0.91
CA TYR A 33 -0.35 8.39 -1.19
C TYR A 33 -0.89 9.47 -0.25
N VAL A 34 -0.08 10.50 0.01
CA VAL A 34 -0.48 11.68 0.79
C VAL A 34 -0.56 12.88 -0.13
N ARG A 35 -1.74 13.54 -0.18
CA ARG A 35 -1.94 14.78 -0.92
C ARG A 35 -1.88 15.97 0.05
N PHE A 36 -0.94 16.87 -0.20
CA PHE A 36 -0.86 18.14 0.53
C PHE A 36 -1.73 19.20 -0.16
N VAL A 37 -2.47 19.95 0.64
CA VAL A 37 -3.39 21.01 0.19
C VAL A 37 -3.20 22.20 1.11
N TYR A 38 -3.10 23.39 0.52
CA TYR A 38 -3.05 24.64 1.29
C TYR A 38 -4.12 25.59 0.78
N ASP A 39 -5.37 25.30 1.15
CA ASP A 39 -6.57 26.08 0.84
C ASP A 39 -7.09 26.89 2.03
N TYR A 40 -6.62 26.58 3.24
CA TYR A 40 -6.92 27.32 4.46
C TYR A 40 -6.08 28.61 4.55
N ASN A 41 -6.37 29.52 3.64
CA ASN A 41 -5.75 30.84 3.51
C ASN A 41 -6.83 31.88 3.15
N LEU A 42 -6.46 33.16 3.10
CA LEU A 42 -7.41 34.25 2.82
C LEU A 42 -7.96 34.26 1.39
N GLU A 43 -7.30 33.58 0.47
CA GLU A 43 -7.71 33.50 -0.93
C GLU A 43 -8.68 32.33 -1.18
N TYR A 44 -8.89 31.45 -0.19
CA TYR A 44 -9.78 30.28 -0.26
C TYR A 44 -9.52 29.37 -1.48
N ILE A 45 -8.26 29.29 -1.93
CA ILE A 45 -7.82 28.45 -3.04
C ILE A 45 -6.57 27.67 -2.66
N ASP A 46 -6.35 26.51 -3.28
CA ASP A 46 -5.15 25.70 -3.07
C ASP A 46 -3.90 26.40 -3.62
N LEU A 47 -3.08 26.91 -2.70
CA LEU A 47 -1.83 27.62 -2.99
C LEU A 47 -0.59 26.76 -2.70
N PHE A 48 -0.75 25.46 -2.43
CA PHE A 48 0.36 24.60 -2.01
C PHE A 48 1.51 24.65 -3.03
N HIS A 49 1.22 24.40 -4.31
CA HIS A 49 2.24 24.43 -5.37
C HIS A 49 2.87 25.80 -5.63
N LYS A 50 2.28 26.89 -5.13
CA LYS A 50 2.78 28.26 -5.30
C LYS A 50 3.65 28.71 -4.13
N GLN A 51 3.36 28.25 -2.92
CA GLN A 51 3.98 28.75 -1.69
C GLN A 51 4.87 27.73 -0.99
N ALA A 52 4.59 26.42 -1.12
CA ALA A 52 5.43 25.39 -0.53
C ALA A 52 6.66 25.11 -1.42
N THR A 53 7.85 25.41 -0.90
CA THR A 53 9.14 25.18 -1.58
C THR A 53 9.91 23.97 -1.03
N LYS A 54 9.55 23.55 0.19
CA LYS A 54 10.07 22.38 0.89
C LYS A 54 8.96 21.78 1.74
N MET A 55 8.97 20.46 1.85
CA MET A 55 8.05 19.70 2.68
C MET A 55 8.83 18.56 3.35
N ASN A 56 8.52 18.32 4.63
CA ASN A 56 8.99 17.18 5.40
C ASN A 56 7.77 16.45 5.96
N LEU A 57 7.60 15.16 5.64
CA LEU A 57 6.57 14.30 6.19
C LEU A 57 7.19 13.33 7.20
N TYR A 58 6.80 13.45 8.45
CA TYR A 58 7.22 12.56 9.53
C TYR A 58 6.16 11.47 9.75
N VAL A 59 6.57 10.21 9.72
CA VAL A 59 5.68 9.05 9.90
C VAL A 59 5.94 8.43 11.27
N PHE A 60 4.86 8.19 12.00
CA PHE A 60 4.85 7.55 13.31
C PHE A 60 3.97 6.30 13.27
N ASP A 61 4.33 5.28 14.05
CA ASP A 61 3.49 4.10 14.23
C ASP A 61 2.29 4.37 15.18
N GLU A 62 1.44 3.37 15.37
CA GLU A 62 0.27 3.47 16.26
C GLU A 62 0.60 3.76 17.72
N LYS A 63 1.85 3.49 18.15
CA LYS A 63 2.34 3.76 19.50
C LYS A 63 2.98 5.15 19.62
N GLY A 64 3.00 5.93 18.53
CA GLY A 64 3.64 7.23 18.46
C GLY A 64 5.16 7.17 18.34
N VAL A 65 5.73 6.03 17.95
CA VAL A 65 7.17 5.88 17.73
C VAL A 65 7.51 6.37 16.32
N PHE A 66 8.55 7.20 16.21
CA PHE A 66 9.04 7.69 14.92
C PHE A 66 9.52 6.52 14.04
N VAL A 67 9.05 6.48 12.79
CA VAL A 67 9.45 5.45 11.82
C VAL A 67 10.35 6.02 10.73
N THR A 68 9.93 7.10 10.06
CA THR A 68 10.70 7.69 8.97
C THR A 68 10.33 9.14 8.68
N GLU A 69 11.19 9.82 7.93
CA GLU A 69 10.98 11.15 7.38
C GLU A 69 11.11 11.10 5.84
N LEU A 70 10.18 11.74 5.15
CA LEU A 70 10.19 11.92 3.71
C LEU A 70 10.35 13.42 3.41
N GLU A 71 11.49 13.81 2.83
CA GLU A 71 11.79 15.19 2.46
C GLU A 71 11.62 15.38 0.95
N GLU A 72 10.84 16.39 0.56
CA GLU A 72 10.77 16.90 -0.82
C GLU A 72 11.16 18.38 -0.87
N ARG A 73 11.96 18.73 -1.89
CA ARG A 73 12.37 20.11 -2.19
C ARG A 73 12.06 20.41 -3.66
N GLY A 74 11.69 21.66 -3.95
CA GLY A 74 11.40 22.12 -5.32
C GLY A 74 9.91 22.19 -5.62
N CYS A 75 9.49 21.82 -6.83
CA CYS A 75 8.07 21.82 -7.21
C CYS A 75 7.37 20.59 -6.60
N VAL A 76 7.03 20.69 -5.31
CA VAL A 76 6.34 19.64 -4.54
C VAL A 76 4.94 19.47 -5.11
N LYS A 77 4.65 18.30 -5.67
CA LYS A 77 3.35 18.02 -6.32
C LYS A 77 2.54 16.97 -5.57
N THR A 78 3.14 15.83 -5.28
CA THR A 78 2.53 14.72 -4.53
C THR A 78 3.66 13.82 -4.06
N LEU A 79 3.68 13.46 -2.77
CA LEU A 79 4.49 12.34 -2.32
C LEU A 79 3.78 11.04 -2.74
N ALA A 80 4.17 10.51 -3.88
CA ALA A 80 3.89 9.14 -4.29
C ALA A 80 5.08 8.24 -3.93
N GLN A 81 5.51 8.28 -2.67
CA GLN A 81 6.40 7.25 -2.17
C GLN A 81 5.52 6.10 -1.69
N PRO A 82 5.78 4.87 -2.14
CA PRO A 82 4.99 3.75 -1.68
C PRO A 82 5.20 3.63 -0.17
N LEU A 83 4.13 3.83 0.61
CA LEU A 83 4.07 3.41 2.02
C LEU A 83 4.06 1.86 2.14
N LEU A 84 4.58 1.14 1.13
CA LEU A 84 4.59 -0.31 0.99
C LEU A 84 5.46 -1.04 2.02
N TYR A 85 6.00 -0.33 3.01
CA TYR A 85 6.77 -0.93 4.11
C TYR A 85 6.00 -0.91 5.45
N PHE A 86 4.70 -0.59 5.44
CA PHE A 86 3.91 -0.38 6.65
C PHE A 86 2.78 -1.41 6.88
N THR A 87 2.87 -2.60 6.31
CA THR A 87 1.99 -3.75 6.65
C THR A 87 2.73 -4.85 7.36
#